data_AF-U6BE44-F1
#
_entry.id   AF-U6BE44-F1
#
_cell.length_a   1.000
_cell.length_b   1.000
_cell.length_c   1.000
_cell.angle_alpha   90.00
_cell.angle_beta   90.00
_cell.angle_gamma   90.00
#
_symmetry.space_group_name_H-M   'P 1'
#
loop_
_entity.id
_entity.type
_entity.pdbx_description
1 polymer ?
#
loop_
_entity_poly.entity_id
_entity_poly.type
_entity_poly.pdbx_seq_one_letter_code
_entity_poly.pdbx_strand_id
1 'polypeptide(L)'
;VPIAIPSDFTPDWTFGIRDDELQKHVDALRSRDVDAVILLSHNGMDVDLKLAGRVTGVDVILGGHTHDAVPQPIPVTNAGGVTLVTNAGSNGKFVAVLDLALDKGKVKDARYHLLPVYSELLKPDPAMAELIGKVRAPHVTGWSEKIATPERLL
;
A
#
# COMPACT_ATOMS: atom_id res chain seq x y z
N VAL A 1 -15.12 -10.16 -19.93
CA VAL A 1 -15.17 -9.64 -18.54
C VAL A 1 -13.79 -9.84 -17.95
N PRO A 2 -13.15 -8.85 -17.30
CA PRO A 2 -11.82 -9.07 -16.74
C PRO A 2 -11.88 -10.24 -15.75
N ILE A 3 -11.01 -11.24 -15.94
CA ILE A 3 -10.98 -12.48 -15.14
C ILE A 3 -10.79 -12.16 -13.65
N ALA A 4 -10.15 -11.03 -13.33
CA ALA A 4 -9.86 -10.60 -11.97
C ALA A 4 -11.09 -10.08 -11.17
N ILE A 5 -12.23 -9.78 -11.82
CA ILE A 5 -13.42 -9.25 -11.15
C ILE A 5 -14.65 -10.01 -11.69
N PRO A 6 -14.96 -11.19 -11.11
CA PRO A 6 -16.08 -12.01 -11.59
C PRO A 6 -17.42 -11.32 -11.30
N SER A 7 -18.29 -11.27 -12.32
CA SER A 7 -19.63 -10.68 -12.21
C SER A 7 -20.51 -11.35 -11.16
N ASP A 8 -20.26 -12.62 -10.83
CA ASP A 8 -21.05 -13.35 -9.84
C ASP A 8 -20.87 -12.78 -8.42
N PHE A 9 -19.70 -12.19 -8.13
CA PHE A 9 -19.43 -11.54 -6.85
C PHE A 9 -19.73 -10.04 -6.87
N THR A 10 -19.76 -9.42 -8.05
CA THR A 10 -19.90 -7.96 -8.21
C THR A 10 -20.75 -7.59 -9.44
N PRO A 11 -22.04 -8.00 -9.49
CA PRO A 11 -22.83 -8.00 -10.73
C PRO A 11 -23.06 -6.61 -11.35
N ASP A 12 -23.06 -5.56 -10.52
CA ASP A 12 -23.36 -4.19 -10.96
C ASP A 12 -22.22 -3.21 -10.69
N TRP A 13 -21.05 -3.71 -10.32
CA TRP A 13 -19.93 -2.86 -9.95
C TRP A 13 -18.96 -2.72 -11.10
N THR A 14 -18.52 -1.48 -11.33
CA THR A 14 -17.47 -1.18 -12.29
C THR A 14 -16.24 -0.68 -11.56
N PHE A 15 -15.10 -1.27 -11.88
CA PHE A 15 -13.81 -0.86 -11.38
C PHE A 15 -12.95 -0.40 -12.56
N GLY A 16 -12.34 0.75 -12.42
CA GLY A 16 -11.49 1.34 -13.44
C GLY A 16 -10.83 2.60 -12.91
N ILE A 17 -9.74 3.00 -13.54
CA ILE A 17 -9.07 4.25 -13.21
C ILE A 17 -9.96 5.41 -13.66
N ARG A 18 -10.37 6.24 -12.70
CA ARG A 18 -11.21 7.43 -12.91
C ARG A 18 -10.48 8.65 -12.38
N ASP A 19 -9.40 9.03 -13.05
CA ASP A 19 -8.54 10.12 -12.60
C ASP A 19 -9.25 11.49 -12.59
N ASP A 20 -10.23 11.70 -13.47
CA ASP A 20 -11.09 12.90 -13.44
C ASP A 20 -11.93 12.98 -12.15
N GLU A 21 -12.52 11.85 -11.71
CA GLU A 21 -13.27 11.81 -10.45
C GLU A 21 -12.35 11.94 -9.24
N LEU A 22 -11.17 11.30 -9.28
CA LEU A 22 -10.16 11.47 -8.26
C LEU A 22 -9.71 12.94 -8.13
N GLN A 23 -9.49 13.64 -9.25
CA GLN A 23 -9.13 15.06 -9.25
C GLN A 23 -10.21 15.90 -8.54
N LYS A 24 -11.50 15.67 -8.85
CA LYS A 24 -12.60 16.37 -8.15
C LYS A 24 -12.56 16.16 -6.64
N HIS A 25 -12.25 14.94 -6.18
CA HIS A 25 -12.11 14.65 -4.76
C HIS A 25 -10.90 15.34 -4.14
N VAL A 26 -9.75 15.34 -4.83
CA VAL A 26 -8.54 16.03 -4.36
C VAL A 26 -8.77 17.55 -4.29
N ASP A 27 -9.40 18.14 -5.30
CA ASP A 27 -9.76 19.57 -5.31
C ASP A 27 -10.71 19.92 -4.17
N ALA A 28 -11.74 19.08 -3.94
CA ALA A 28 -12.67 19.26 -2.83
C ALA A 28 -11.95 19.19 -1.47
N LEU A 29 -10.99 18.28 -1.31
CA LEU A 29 -10.17 18.21 -0.09
C LEU A 29 -9.29 19.45 0.06
N ARG A 30 -8.61 19.90 -1.01
CA ARG A 30 -7.75 21.09 -1.01
C ARG A 30 -8.50 22.40 -0.87
N SER A 31 -9.80 22.43 -1.18
CA SER A 31 -10.67 23.58 -0.88
C SER A 31 -10.92 23.76 0.62
N ARG A 32 -10.61 22.74 1.43
CA ARG A 32 -10.65 22.77 2.88
C ARG A 32 -9.26 23.09 3.41
N ASP A 33 -9.19 23.48 4.68
CA ASP A 33 -7.92 23.76 5.38
C ASP A 33 -7.22 22.44 5.75
N VAL A 34 -6.66 21.76 4.76
CA VAL A 34 -5.89 20.50 4.92
C VAL A 34 -4.43 20.71 4.53
N ASP A 35 -3.52 20.22 5.37
CA ASP A 35 -2.08 20.39 5.15
C ASP A 35 -1.51 19.35 4.16
N ALA A 36 -2.11 18.16 4.09
CA ALA A 36 -1.67 17.10 3.20
C ALA A 36 -2.84 16.26 2.64
N VAL A 37 -2.65 15.74 1.44
CA VAL A 37 -3.53 14.77 0.78
C VAL A 37 -2.72 13.52 0.44
N ILE A 38 -3.12 12.40 1.05
CA ILE A 38 -2.47 11.10 0.87
C ILE A 38 -3.46 10.17 0.17
N LEU A 39 -3.05 9.58 -0.95
CA LEU A 39 -3.81 8.55 -1.65
C LEU A 39 -3.35 7.17 -1.17
N LEU A 40 -4.25 6.42 -0.53
CA LEU A 40 -4.07 4.99 -0.31
C LEU A 40 -4.55 4.24 -1.55
N SER A 41 -3.63 3.59 -2.26
CA SER A 41 -3.88 2.97 -3.55
C SER A 41 -3.66 1.46 -3.54
N HIS A 42 -4.36 0.78 -4.45
CA HIS A 42 -4.12 -0.62 -4.79
C HIS A 42 -4.15 -0.82 -6.31
N ASN A 43 -3.76 0.20 -7.08
CA ASN A 43 -3.77 0.14 -8.55
C ASN A 43 -2.52 -0.55 -9.13
N GLY A 44 -1.44 -0.66 -8.36
CA GLY A 44 -0.14 -1.12 -8.81
C GLY A 44 0.82 0.02 -9.10
N MET A 45 2.12 -0.24 -8.91
CA MET A 45 3.17 0.78 -8.93
C MET A 45 3.17 1.61 -10.22
N ASP A 46 3.17 0.98 -11.39
CA ASP A 46 3.22 1.69 -12.67
C ASP A 46 1.98 2.58 -12.90
N VAL A 47 0.81 2.10 -12.45
CA VAL A 47 -0.45 2.87 -12.55
C VAL A 47 -0.40 4.05 -11.60
N ASP A 48 0.08 3.87 -10.37
CA ASP A 48 0.22 4.94 -9.37
C ASP A 48 1.24 5.99 -9.79
N LEU A 49 2.38 5.59 -10.36
CA LEU A 49 3.35 6.51 -10.97
C LEU A 49 2.71 7.33 -12.11
N LYS A 50 1.91 6.68 -12.97
CA LYS A 50 1.20 7.38 -14.05
C LYS A 50 0.12 8.32 -13.52
N LEU A 51 -0.59 7.91 -12.48
CA LEU A 51 -1.64 8.69 -11.83
C LEU A 51 -1.07 9.93 -11.14
N ALA A 52 0.06 9.79 -10.43
CA ALA A 52 0.81 10.89 -9.84
C ALA A 52 1.25 11.93 -10.88
N GLY A 53 1.51 11.51 -12.13
CA GLY A 53 1.82 12.43 -13.23
C GLY A 53 0.60 13.18 -13.80
N ARG A 54 -0.63 12.76 -13.47
CA ARG A 54 -1.88 13.29 -14.05
C ARG A 54 -2.72 14.07 -13.03
N VAL A 55 -2.84 13.54 -11.82
CA VAL A 55 -3.65 14.13 -10.74
C VAL A 55 -2.78 15.07 -9.91
N THR A 56 -3.21 16.33 -9.83
CA THR A 56 -2.50 17.36 -9.06
C THR A 56 -3.04 17.46 -7.64
N GLY A 57 -2.22 17.94 -6.70
CA GLY A 57 -2.63 18.19 -5.32
C GLY A 57 -2.56 16.98 -4.38
N VAL A 58 -2.11 15.81 -4.84
CA VAL A 58 -1.75 14.67 -3.98
C VAL A 58 -0.29 14.79 -3.56
N ASP A 59 0.03 14.74 -2.27
CA ASP A 59 1.41 14.81 -1.80
C ASP A 59 2.09 13.43 -1.79
N VAL A 60 1.33 12.39 -1.43
CA VAL A 60 1.86 11.03 -1.27
C VAL A 60 0.86 10.01 -1.81
N ILE A 61 1.35 9.01 -2.55
CA ILE A 61 0.64 7.77 -2.86
C ILE A 61 1.32 6.62 -2.10
N LEU A 62 0.54 5.96 -1.24
CA LEU A 62 0.90 4.71 -0.58
C LEU A 62 0.20 3.58 -1.34
N GLY A 63 0.94 2.93 -2.24
CA GLY A 63 0.39 1.94 -3.16
C GLY A 63 0.46 0.49 -2.67
N GLY A 64 0.07 -0.42 -3.56
CA GLY A 64 0.00 -1.86 -3.31
C GLY A 64 -0.09 -2.65 -4.62
N HIS A 65 -0.74 -3.81 -4.59
CA HIS A 65 -1.00 -4.70 -5.73
C HIS A 65 0.22 -5.40 -6.35
N THR A 66 1.24 -4.66 -6.78
CA THR A 66 2.40 -5.19 -7.51
C THR A 66 3.50 -5.74 -6.60
N HIS A 67 3.34 -5.62 -5.28
CA HIS A 67 4.22 -6.17 -4.25
C HIS A 67 5.66 -5.61 -4.26
N ASP A 68 5.89 -4.45 -4.87
CA ASP A 68 7.20 -3.79 -4.88
C ASP A 68 7.64 -3.40 -3.48
N ALA A 69 8.87 -3.78 -3.10
CA ALA A 69 9.54 -3.24 -1.93
C ALA A 69 10.36 -2.03 -2.36
N VAL A 70 9.84 -0.83 -2.13
CA VAL A 70 10.43 0.43 -2.62
C VAL A 70 11.33 1.02 -1.52
N PRO A 71 12.68 0.99 -1.67
CA PRO A 71 13.60 1.38 -0.60
C PRO A 71 13.54 2.87 -0.26
N GLN A 72 13.14 3.71 -1.21
CA GLN A 72 12.90 5.15 -1.07
C GLN A 72 11.75 5.57 -1.98
N PRO A 73 10.83 6.47 -1.56
CA PRO A 73 9.70 6.89 -2.38
C PRO A 73 10.19 7.53 -3.67
N ILE A 74 9.48 7.25 -4.77
CA ILE A 74 9.79 7.81 -6.07
C ILE A 74 9.07 9.16 -6.19
N PRO A 75 9.80 10.28 -6.34
CA PRO A 75 9.18 11.57 -6.62
C PRO A 75 8.70 11.63 -8.07
N VAL A 76 7.44 12.02 -8.27
CA VAL A 76 6.84 12.24 -9.59
C VAL A 76 6.41 13.69 -9.70
N THR A 77 6.99 14.41 -10.67
CA THR A 77 6.63 15.81 -10.96
C THR A 77 5.42 15.88 -11.89
N ASN A 78 4.46 16.75 -11.54
CA ASN A 78 3.28 17.06 -12.35
C ASN A 78 3.02 18.59 -12.38
N ALA A 79 1.91 19.01 -12.99
CA ALA A 79 1.58 20.43 -13.14
C ALA A 79 1.32 21.18 -11.81
N GLY A 80 1.01 20.47 -10.73
CA GLY A 80 0.73 21.02 -9.41
C GLY A 80 1.83 20.82 -8.36
N GLY A 81 2.96 20.22 -8.72
CA GLY A 81 4.09 19.99 -7.81
C GLY A 81 4.69 18.60 -7.93
N VAL A 82 5.10 18.04 -6.80
CA VAL A 82 5.72 16.70 -6.70
C VAL A 82 4.87 15.83 -5.79
N THR A 83 4.58 14.61 -6.25
CA THR A 83 3.93 13.56 -5.48
C THR A 83 4.95 12.45 -5.19
N LEU A 84 5.05 12.00 -3.93
CA LEU A 84 5.89 10.85 -3.56
C LEU A 84 5.10 9.55 -3.72
N VAL A 85 5.63 8.54 -4.40
CA VAL A 85 4.97 7.25 -4.60
C VAL A 85 5.82 6.13 -3.98
N THR A 86 5.21 5.27 -3.16
CA THR A 86 5.92 4.15 -2.53
C THR A 86 5.02 2.95 -2.25
N ASN A 87 5.63 1.75 -2.20
CA ASN A 87 5.03 0.48 -1.81
C ASN A 87 5.90 -0.22 -0.75
N ALA A 88 5.27 -0.96 0.17
CA ALA A 88 5.92 -1.62 1.31
C ALA A 88 6.15 -3.13 1.11
N GLY A 89 6.26 -3.60 -0.14
CA GLY A 89 6.40 -5.02 -0.44
C GLY A 89 5.11 -5.82 -0.20
N SER A 90 5.25 -7.05 0.28
CA SER A 90 4.13 -7.97 0.50
C SER A 90 4.40 -8.91 1.69
N ASN A 91 3.35 -9.63 2.11
CA ASN A 91 3.40 -10.67 3.14
C ASN A 91 3.94 -10.19 4.51
N GLY A 92 3.87 -8.90 4.80
CA GLY A 92 4.40 -8.32 6.04
C GLY A 92 5.93 -8.37 6.15
N LYS A 93 6.66 -8.58 5.04
CA LYS A 93 8.13 -8.59 5.03
C LYS A 93 8.75 -7.24 5.37
N PHE A 94 8.02 -6.16 5.11
CA PHE A 94 8.47 -4.81 5.42
C PHE A 94 7.33 -3.97 6.02
N VAL A 95 7.71 -2.95 6.79
CA VAL A 95 6.86 -1.86 7.25
C VAL A 95 7.45 -0.56 6.73
N ALA A 96 6.71 0.15 5.87
CA ALA A 96 7.08 1.48 5.44
C ALA A 96 6.66 2.51 6.50
N VAL A 97 7.61 3.33 6.96
CA VAL A 97 7.40 4.44 7.87
C VAL A 97 7.72 5.73 7.12
N LEU A 98 6.71 6.60 7.00
CA LEU A 98 6.83 7.89 6.35
C LEU A 98 6.48 8.99 7.34
N ASP A 99 7.49 9.72 7.79
CA ASP A 99 7.32 10.92 8.61
C ASP A 99 7.13 12.12 7.70
N LEU A 100 6.04 12.87 7.88
CA LEU A 100 5.77 14.10 7.16
C LEU A 100 5.87 15.31 8.09
N ALA A 101 6.68 16.30 7.71
CA ALA A 101 6.66 17.61 8.35
C ALA A 101 5.62 18.48 7.64
N LEU A 102 4.54 18.82 8.33
CA LEU A 102 3.45 19.62 7.80
C LEU A 102 3.65 21.11 8.12
N ASP A 103 3.25 21.97 7.19
CA ASP A 103 3.10 23.41 7.32
C ASP A 103 1.75 23.80 6.69
N LYS A 104 1.25 25.02 6.94
CA LYS A 104 -0.10 25.43 6.52
C LYS A 104 -0.36 25.15 5.04
N GLY A 105 -1.18 24.14 4.77
CA GLY A 105 -1.58 23.73 3.42
C GLY A 105 -0.53 22.97 2.60
N LYS A 106 0.60 22.54 3.20
CA LYS A 106 1.67 21.83 2.46
C LYS A 106 2.49 20.85 3.29
N VAL A 107 3.03 19.83 2.62
CA VAL A 107 4.13 19.01 3.14
C VAL A 107 5.46 19.74 2.91
N LYS A 108 6.18 20.06 3.99
CA LYS A 108 7.47 20.76 3.95
C LYS A 108 8.65 19.82 3.76
N ASP A 109 8.59 18.66 4.39
CA ASP A 109 9.66 17.65 4.36
C ASP A 109 9.07 16.26 4.58
N ALA A 110 9.79 15.23 4.11
CA ALA A 110 9.39 13.84 4.23
C ALA A 110 10.62 12.96 4.52
N ARG A 111 10.54 12.13 5.55
CA ARG A 111 11.57 11.13 5.88
C ARG A 111 10.98 9.74 5.76
N TYR A 112 11.72 8.83 5.16
CA TYR A 112 11.22 7.50 4.84
C TYR A 112 12.17 6.40 5.30
N HIS A 113 11.58 5.37 5.92
CA HIS A 113 12.26 4.14 6.28
C HIS A 113 11.43 2.94 5.84
N LEU A 114 12.03 2.02 5.10
CA LEU A 114 11.46 0.71 4.85
C LEU A 114 12.10 -0.30 5.81
N LEU A 115 11.35 -0.70 6.84
CA LEU A 115 11.86 -1.55 7.91
C LEU A 115 11.59 -3.03 7.59
N PRO A 116 12.62 -3.87 7.42
CA PRO A 116 12.44 -5.30 7.24
C PRO A 116 11.96 -5.96 8.54
N VAL A 117 11.03 -6.90 8.42
CA VAL A 117 10.48 -7.66 9.55
C VAL A 117 11.16 -9.02 9.61
N TYR A 118 12.26 -9.10 10.36
CA TYR A 118 12.98 -10.36 10.62
C TYR A 118 12.48 -11.01 11.91
N SER A 119 11.78 -12.14 11.78
CA SER A 119 11.22 -12.86 12.94
C SER A 119 12.29 -13.41 13.89
N GLU A 120 13.51 -13.67 13.42
CA GLU A 120 14.60 -14.10 14.33
C GLU A 120 15.15 -12.96 15.20
N LEU A 121 14.92 -11.69 14.81
CA LEU A 121 15.46 -10.51 15.48
C LEU A 121 14.42 -9.73 16.28
N LEU A 122 13.13 -9.98 16.04
CA LEU A 122 12.03 -9.25 16.65
C LEU A 122 11.23 -10.17 17.58
N LYS A 123 11.03 -9.71 18.82
CA LYS A 123 10.16 -10.44 19.76
C LYS A 123 8.70 -10.33 19.29
N PRO A 124 7.97 -11.45 19.15
CA PRO A 124 6.55 -11.39 18.80
C PRO A 124 5.75 -10.70 19.90
N ASP A 125 4.75 -9.94 19.50
CA ASP A 125 3.77 -9.38 20.45
C ASP A 125 3.01 -10.51 21.16
N PRO A 126 2.97 -10.54 22.51
CA PRO A 126 2.34 -11.64 23.24
C PRO A 126 0.85 -11.82 22.94
N ALA A 127 0.10 -10.73 22.78
CA ALA A 127 -1.33 -10.79 22.53
C ALA A 127 -1.62 -11.32 21.11
N MET A 128 -0.82 -10.89 20.13
CA MET A 128 -0.92 -11.39 18.76
C MET A 128 -0.51 -12.87 18.65
N ALA A 129 0.54 -13.27 19.37
CA ALA A 129 0.95 -14.68 19.41
C ALA A 129 -0.15 -15.57 19.99
N GLU A 130 -0.82 -15.12 21.06
CA GLU A 130 -1.96 -15.82 21.65
C GLU A 130 -3.14 -15.91 20.67
N LEU A 131 -3.48 -14.81 19.99
CA LEU A 131 -4.54 -14.78 18.99
C LEU A 131 -4.26 -15.74 17.83
N ILE A 132 -3.04 -15.71 17.27
CA ILE A 132 -2.62 -16.63 16.21
C ILE A 132 -2.74 -18.07 16.69
N GLY A 133 -2.29 -18.38 17.92
CA GLY A 133 -2.43 -19.69 18.52
C GLY A 133 -3.90 -20.16 18.57
N LYS A 134 -4.79 -19.30 19.06
CA LYS A 134 -6.24 -19.57 19.15
C LYS A 134 -6.86 -19.84 17.78
N VAL A 135 -6.57 -19.00 16.77
CA VAL A 135 -7.11 -19.15 15.41
C VAL A 135 -6.58 -20.41 14.72
N ARG A 136 -5.31 -20.77 14.94
CA ARG A 136 -4.68 -21.94 14.32
C ARG A 136 -5.03 -23.26 15.00
N ALA A 137 -5.40 -23.26 16.29
CA ALA A 137 -5.60 -24.46 17.08
C ALA A 137 -6.55 -25.51 16.43
N PRO A 138 -7.70 -25.14 15.81
CA PRO A 138 -8.59 -26.12 15.19
C PRO A 138 -8.04 -26.76 13.92
N HIS A 139 -6.99 -26.19 13.32
CA HIS A 139 -6.51 -26.57 11.99
C HIS A 139 -5.06 -27.07 11.98
N VAL A 140 -4.31 -26.85 13.06
CA VAL A 140 -2.85 -27.05 13.09
C VAL A 140 -2.44 -28.48 12.71
N THR A 141 -3.20 -29.49 13.12
CA THR A 141 -2.91 -30.88 12.78
C THR A 141 -2.97 -31.12 11.27
N GLY A 142 -4.01 -30.62 10.59
CA GLY A 142 -4.17 -30.77 9.15
C GLY A 142 -3.17 -29.93 8.34
N TRP A 143 -2.82 -28.73 8.83
CA TRP A 143 -1.86 -27.84 8.15
C TRP A 143 -0.40 -28.23 8.35
N SER A 144 -0.10 -29.08 9.33
CA SER A 144 1.27 -29.50 9.66
C SER A 144 1.63 -30.87 9.07
N GLU A 145 0.71 -31.49 8.33
CA GLU A 145 1.00 -32.73 7.63
C GLU A 145 2.07 -32.50 6.55
N LYS A 146 3.14 -33.29 6.60
CA LYS A 146 4.20 -33.25 5.60
C LYS A 146 3.71 -33.93 4.31
N ILE A 147 3.35 -33.14 3.30
CA ILE A 147 2.90 -33.65 1.99
C ILE A 147 4.09 -34.11 1.13
N ALA A 148 5.16 -33.31 1.04
CA ALA A 148 6.36 -33.60 0.25
C ALA A 148 7.58 -32.83 0.78
N THR A 149 8.78 -33.16 0.28
CA THR A 149 10.01 -32.37 0.51
C THR A 149 10.52 -31.88 -0.84
N PRO A 150 10.78 -30.57 -1.03
CA PRO A 150 11.38 -30.10 -2.28
C PRO A 150 12.85 -30.53 -2.35
N GLU A 151 13.31 -30.98 -3.53
CA GLU A 151 14.70 -31.42 -3.73
C GLU A 151 15.70 -30.26 -3.73
N ARG A 152 15.22 -29.03 -3.99
CA ARG A 152 16.00 -27.80 -4.00
C ARG A 152 15.13 -26.64 -3.49
N LEU A 153 15.78 -25.64 -2.91
CA LEU A 153 15.16 -24.34 -2.65
C LEU A 153 15.17 -23.51 -3.95
N LEU A 154 14.11 -22.73 -4.18
CA LEU A 154 14.02 -21.73 -5.24
C LEU A 154 14.76 -20.45 -4.84
#